data_AF-A0A3P7DIE9-F1
#
_entry.id   AF-A0A3P7DIE9-F1
#
_cell.length_a   1.000
_cell.length_b   1.000
_cell.length_c   1.000
_cell.angle_alpha   90.00
_cell.angle_beta   90.00
_cell.angle_gamma   90.00
#
_symmetry.space_group_name_H-M   'P 1'
#
loop_
_entity.id
_entity.type
_entity.pdbx_description
1 polymer ?
#
loop_
_entity_poly.entity_id
_entity_poly.type
_entity_poly.pdbx_seq_one_letter_code
_entity_poly.pdbx_strand_id
1 'polypeptide(L)'
;MNLQEKQEKNDRSFELDKFDPFSLTAKDADIAIIRFLKKVKKFQDSAWKKNPIKAKSKHRLVYGLREIRKQLLLEAVHCVILARDIETDKSIKLATDVDTIKEICASNHINILWISSKHDLGKAVNKWPIVSAVAILDYRGAEDAYSAAMQTLTNFMACCRIADHTDQSSLFA
;
A
#
# COMPACT_ATOMS: atom_id res chain seq x y z
N MET A 1 -17.46 -12.39 31.71
CA MET A 1 -17.93 -12.25 30.32
C MET A 1 -16.73 -11.82 29.48
N ASN A 2 -16.03 -12.78 28.88
CA ASN A 2 -14.63 -12.64 28.47
C ASN A 2 -14.48 -11.87 27.15
N LEU A 3 -13.65 -10.83 27.18
CA LEU A 3 -13.24 -9.99 26.04
C LEU A 3 -12.43 -10.76 24.97
N GLN A 4 -12.06 -12.01 25.23
CA GLN A 4 -11.25 -12.84 24.34
C GLN A 4 -12.07 -13.52 23.21
N GLU A 5 -13.37 -13.74 23.39
CA GLU A 5 -14.22 -14.41 22.38
C GLU A 5 -14.65 -13.49 21.21
N LYS A 6 -14.41 -12.17 21.31
CA LYS A 6 -14.76 -11.20 20.26
C LYS A 6 -13.67 -10.99 19.20
N GLN A 7 -12.46 -11.51 19.40
CA GLN A 7 -11.36 -11.34 18.45
C GLN A 7 -11.18 -12.55 17.50
N GLU A 8 -11.59 -13.75 17.89
CA GLU A 8 -11.39 -14.96 17.06
C GLU A 8 -12.44 -15.17 15.95
N LYS A 9 -13.55 -14.42 15.95
CA LYS A 9 -14.60 -14.53 14.91
C LYS A 9 -14.35 -13.70 13.65
N ASN A 10 -13.32 -12.85 13.64
CA ASN A 10 -13.04 -11.98 12.47
C ASN A 10 -11.93 -12.52 11.55
N ASP A 11 -11.29 -13.63 11.92
CA ASP A 11 -10.16 -14.23 11.18
C ASP A 11 -10.53 -15.50 10.40
N ARG A 12 -11.81 -15.94 10.41
CA ARG A 12 -12.28 -17.19 9.76
C ARG A 12 -13.07 -17.03 8.46
N SER A 13 -13.22 -15.80 7.95
CA SER A 13 -13.91 -15.52 6.67
C SER A 13 -12.95 -14.96 5.61
N PHE A 14 -11.82 -15.65 5.42
CA PHE A 14 -11.00 -15.57 4.21
C PHE A 14 -10.99 -16.94 3.55
N GLU A 15 -12.18 -17.44 3.20
CA GLU A 15 -12.29 -18.54 2.26
C GLU A 15 -11.76 -18.07 0.91
N LEU A 16 -10.92 -18.91 0.32
CA LEU A 16 -10.26 -18.74 -0.96
C LEU A 16 -11.31 -18.62 -2.07
N ASP A 17 -11.72 -17.39 -2.37
CA ASP A 17 -12.42 -17.11 -3.61
C ASP A 17 -11.56 -17.54 -4.79
N LYS A 18 -12.16 -18.34 -5.67
CA LYS A 18 -11.58 -18.87 -6.90
C LYS A 18 -10.89 -17.73 -7.66
N PHE A 19 -9.61 -17.94 -7.98
CA PHE A 19 -8.83 -17.01 -8.78
C PHE A 19 -9.33 -17.06 -10.22
N ASP A 20 -10.35 -16.28 -10.55
CA ASP A 20 -10.80 -16.07 -11.93
C ASP A 20 -9.91 -14.99 -12.55
N PRO A 21 -9.05 -15.31 -13.55
CA PRO A 21 -8.07 -14.37 -14.11
C PRO A 21 -8.70 -13.13 -14.76
N PHE A 22 -10.00 -13.17 -15.05
CA PHE A 22 -10.75 -12.09 -15.67
C PHE A 22 -11.57 -11.24 -14.68
N SER A 23 -11.65 -11.63 -13.41
CA SER A 23 -12.45 -10.92 -12.39
C SER A 23 -11.60 -10.05 -11.46
N LEU A 24 -10.34 -9.78 -11.79
CA LEU A 24 -9.47 -9.08 -10.86
C LEU A 24 -9.87 -7.61 -10.71
N THR A 25 -10.36 -7.25 -9.53
CA THR A 25 -10.86 -5.91 -9.23
C THR A 25 -9.82 -5.05 -8.54
N ALA A 26 -10.06 -3.73 -8.52
CA ALA A 26 -9.30 -2.78 -7.72
C ALA A 26 -9.24 -3.19 -6.23
N LYS A 27 -10.30 -3.82 -5.72
CA LYS A 27 -10.38 -4.27 -4.32
C LYS A 27 -9.43 -5.44 -4.06
N ASP A 28 -9.22 -6.33 -5.02
CA ASP A 28 -8.29 -7.45 -4.85
C ASP A 28 -6.85 -6.97 -4.74
N ALA A 29 -6.48 -5.98 -5.55
CA ALA A 29 -5.20 -5.29 -5.44
C ALA A 29 -5.06 -4.61 -4.05
N ASP A 30 -6.08 -3.89 -3.60
CA ASP A 30 -6.09 -3.28 -2.26
C ASP A 30 -5.91 -4.32 -1.15
N ILE A 31 -6.62 -5.46 -1.22
CA ILE A 31 -6.51 -6.55 -0.23
C ILE A 31 -5.08 -7.09 -0.18
N ALA A 32 -4.46 -7.33 -1.33
CA ALA A 32 -3.08 -7.82 -1.39
C ALA A 32 -2.09 -6.81 -0.80
N ILE A 33 -2.23 -5.53 -1.12
CA ILE A 33 -1.41 -4.43 -0.57
C ILE A 33 -1.60 -4.31 0.95
N ILE A 34 -2.85 -4.39 1.44
CA ILE A 34 -3.18 -4.33 2.87
C ILE A 34 -2.56 -5.53 3.61
N ARG A 35 -2.62 -6.75 3.04
CA ARG A 35 -1.99 -7.95 3.63
C ARG A 35 -0.48 -7.76 3.76
N PHE A 36 0.17 -7.29 2.70
CA PHE A 36 1.59 -6.96 2.71
C PHE A 36 1.92 -5.94 3.81
N LEU A 37 1.20 -4.83 3.84
CA LEU A 37 1.43 -3.75 4.81
C LEU A 37 1.23 -4.22 6.26
N LYS A 38 0.17 -5.00 6.54
CA LYS A 38 -0.07 -5.59 7.86
C LYS A 38 1.06 -6.52 8.28
N LYS A 39 1.62 -7.29 7.35
CA LYS A 39 2.75 -8.19 7.63
C LYS A 39 4.00 -7.40 8.02
N VAL A 40 4.36 -6.35 7.27
CA VAL A 40 5.47 -5.46 7.63
C VAL A 40 5.23 -4.77 8.97
N LYS A 41 4.00 -4.28 9.20
CA LYS A 41 3.60 -3.65 10.47
C LYS A 41 3.75 -4.59 11.67
N LYS A 42 3.38 -5.86 11.53
CA LYS A 42 3.57 -6.89 12.58
C LYS A 42 5.04 -7.02 12.98
N PHE A 43 5.96 -6.99 12.02
CA PHE A 43 7.39 -7.02 12.31
C PHE A 43 7.88 -5.74 13.00
N GLN A 44 7.41 -4.58 12.55
CA GLN A 44 7.71 -3.31 13.22
C GLN A 44 7.24 -3.30 14.67
N ASP A 45 6.01 -3.76 14.94
CA ASP A 45 5.44 -3.81 16.29
C ASP A 45 6.17 -4.82 17.17
N SER A 46 6.56 -5.96 16.61
CA SER A 46 7.36 -6.96 17.30
C SER A 46 8.74 -6.40 17.68
N ALA A 47 9.37 -5.61 16.81
CA ALA A 47 10.64 -4.94 17.11
C ALA A 47 10.47 -3.87 18.21
N TRP A 48 9.40 -3.08 18.15
CA TRP A 48 9.05 -2.08 19.15
C TRP A 48 8.81 -2.69 20.54
N LYS A 49 8.11 -3.83 20.61
CA LYS A 49 7.88 -4.56 21.86
C LYS A 49 9.19 -5.10 22.48
N LYS A 50 10.14 -5.54 21.65
CA LYS A 50 11.42 -6.10 22.11
C LYS A 50 12.39 -5.02 22.61
N ASN A 51 12.58 -3.95 21.84
CA ASN A 51 13.46 -2.85 22.22
C ASN A 51 13.01 -1.55 21.51
N PRO A 52 12.29 -0.65 22.22
CA PRO A 52 11.74 0.55 21.62
C PRO A 52 12.83 1.53 21.14
N ILE A 53 13.98 1.59 21.82
CA ILE A 53 15.09 2.49 21.44
C ILE A 53 15.65 2.08 20.09
N LYS A 54 15.97 0.79 19.91
CA LYS A 54 16.48 0.25 18.64
C LYS A 54 15.43 0.32 17.54
N ALA A 55 14.16 0.04 17.85
CA ALA A 55 13.07 0.06 16.89
C ALA A 55 12.74 1.47 16.37
N LYS A 56 12.96 2.51 17.19
CA LYS A 56 12.84 3.91 16.75
C LYS A 56 13.89 4.25 15.69
N SER A 57 15.13 3.80 15.88
CA SER A 57 16.23 4.00 14.92
C SER A 57 16.08 3.16 13.65
N LYS A 58 15.66 1.90 13.77
CA LYS A 58 15.48 0.95 12.64
C LYS A 58 14.02 0.61 12.40
N HIS A 59 13.18 1.65 12.24
CA HIS A 59 11.78 1.44 11.89
C HIS A 59 11.65 1.01 10.43
N ARG A 60 10.60 0.23 10.13
CA ARG A 60 10.39 -0.37 8.80
C ARG A 60 9.44 0.44 7.93
N LEU A 61 8.59 1.24 8.55
CA LEU A 61 7.51 1.99 7.93
C LEU A 61 7.60 3.46 8.29
N VAL A 62 7.41 4.32 7.29
CA VAL A 62 7.27 5.77 7.43
C VAL A 62 5.94 6.21 6.85
N TYR A 63 5.27 7.16 7.49
CA TYR A 63 3.91 7.57 7.18
C TYR A 63 3.88 9.05 6.85
N GLY A 64 3.10 9.44 5.85
CA GLY A 64 2.90 10.85 5.46
C GLY A 64 3.84 11.30 4.35
N LEU A 65 3.32 12.16 3.46
CA LEU A 65 4.02 12.57 2.24
C LEU A 65 5.34 13.28 2.54
N ARG A 66 5.34 14.18 3.53
CA ARG A 66 6.55 14.95 3.90
C ARG A 66 7.67 14.04 4.41
N GLU A 67 7.33 13.10 5.27
CA GLU A 67 8.26 12.14 5.86
C GLU A 67 8.78 11.16 4.82
N ILE A 68 7.92 10.71 3.92
CA ILE A 68 8.30 9.84 2.79
C ILE A 68 9.27 10.56 1.86
N ARG A 69 9.00 11.82 1.51
CA ARG A 69 9.92 12.62 0.70
C ARG A 69 11.30 12.72 1.34
N LYS A 70 11.38 12.93 2.66
CA LYS A 70 12.67 12.94 3.38
C LYS A 70 13.41 11.61 3.28
N GLN A 71 12.70 10.47 3.37
CA GLN A 71 13.31 9.15 3.28
C GLN A 71 13.73 8.80 1.86
N LEU A 72 12.98 9.25 0.85
CA LEU A 72 13.34 9.09 -0.55
C LEU A 72 14.65 9.81 -0.88
N LEU A 73 14.87 11.02 -0.34
CA LEU A 73 16.12 11.76 -0.47
C LEU A 73 17.31 11.09 0.25
N LEU A 74 17.07 10.20 1.20
CA LEU A 74 18.08 9.41 1.90
C LEU A 74 18.33 8.04 1.23
N GLU A 75 17.65 7.75 0.12
CA GLU A 75 17.76 6.49 -0.64
C GLU A 75 17.48 5.23 0.21
N ALA A 76 16.75 5.38 1.31
CA ALA A 76 16.45 4.29 2.25
C ALA A 76 15.15 3.54 1.93
N VAL A 77 14.36 4.05 0.98
CA VAL A 77 13.02 3.55 0.64
C VAL A 77 13.11 2.45 -0.40
N HIS A 78 12.47 1.31 -0.14
CA HIS A 78 12.39 0.22 -1.09
C HIS A 78 11.09 0.21 -1.91
N CYS A 79 9.99 0.69 -1.33
CA CYS A 79 8.69 0.77 -1.99
C CYS A 79 7.82 1.85 -1.32
N VAL A 80 6.94 2.48 -2.10
CA VAL A 80 5.97 3.46 -1.61
C VAL A 80 4.55 2.97 -1.88
N ILE A 81 3.65 3.14 -0.92
CA ILE A 81 2.21 2.91 -1.07
C ILE A 81 1.53 4.28 -1.06
N LEU A 82 0.78 4.61 -2.11
CA LEU A 82 0.02 5.86 -2.24
C LEU A 82 -1.48 5.57 -2.36
N ALA A 83 -2.28 6.34 -1.64
CA ALA A 83 -3.73 6.32 -1.80
C ALA A 83 -4.16 7.07 -3.08
N ARG A 84 -5.18 6.58 -3.78
CA ARG A 84 -5.72 7.22 -4.99
C ARG A 84 -6.69 8.36 -4.69
N ASP A 85 -7.40 8.30 -3.57
CA ASP A 85 -8.33 9.32 -3.07
C ASP A 85 -7.62 10.48 -2.32
N ILE A 86 -6.36 10.76 -2.66
CA ILE A 86 -5.67 11.97 -2.19
C ILE A 86 -6.28 13.16 -2.91
N GLU A 87 -6.79 14.12 -2.16
CA GLU A 87 -7.51 15.28 -2.69
C GLU A 87 -6.50 16.36 -3.12
N THR A 88 -5.69 16.06 -4.13
CA THR A 88 -4.65 16.96 -4.65
C THR A 88 -5.21 18.30 -5.12
N ASP A 89 -6.47 18.34 -5.55
CA ASP A 89 -7.16 19.54 -6.01
C ASP A 89 -7.41 20.55 -4.87
N LYS A 90 -7.40 20.11 -3.61
CA LYS A 90 -7.65 20.99 -2.46
C LYS A 90 -6.46 21.87 -2.12
N SER A 91 -5.24 21.51 -2.52
CA SER A 91 -4.06 22.34 -2.26
C SER A 91 -2.93 22.08 -3.23
N ILE A 92 -2.41 23.15 -3.83
CA ILE A 92 -1.26 23.10 -4.75
C ILE A 92 -0.08 22.39 -4.09
N LYS A 93 0.18 22.67 -2.81
CA LYS A 93 1.26 22.04 -2.04
C LYS A 93 1.14 20.51 -2.01
N LEU A 94 -0.07 19.97 -1.81
CA LEU A 94 -0.29 18.53 -1.77
C LEU A 94 -0.06 17.89 -3.14
N ALA A 95 -0.55 18.53 -4.21
CA ALA A 95 -0.28 18.09 -5.58
C ALA A 95 1.23 18.06 -5.85
N THR A 96 1.95 19.14 -5.55
CA THR A 96 3.41 19.21 -5.73
C THR A 96 4.16 18.17 -4.91
N ASP A 97 3.73 17.88 -3.67
CA ASP A 97 4.36 16.87 -2.83
C ASP A 97 4.16 15.46 -3.40
N VAL A 98 2.96 15.14 -3.91
CA VAL A 98 2.65 13.86 -4.56
C VAL A 98 3.43 13.69 -5.86
N ASP A 99 3.51 14.73 -6.69
CA ASP A 99 4.22 14.67 -7.97
C ASP A 99 5.73 14.56 -7.77
N THR A 100 6.29 15.30 -6.81
CA THR A 100 7.71 15.14 -6.41
C THR A 100 8.02 13.70 -5.98
N ILE A 101 7.12 13.06 -5.21
CA ILE A 101 7.30 11.66 -4.81
C ILE A 101 7.26 10.73 -6.02
N LYS A 102 6.33 10.93 -6.95
CA LYS A 102 6.26 10.13 -8.19
C LYS A 102 7.54 10.27 -9.01
N GLU A 103 8.06 11.48 -9.17
CA GLU A 103 9.29 11.77 -9.91
C GLU A 103 10.50 11.07 -9.29
N ILE A 104 10.72 11.21 -7.98
CA ILE A 104 11.85 10.57 -7.29
C ILE A 104 11.73 9.03 -7.34
N CYS A 105 10.53 8.49 -7.18
CA CYS A 105 10.32 7.04 -7.30
C CYS A 105 10.63 6.54 -8.72
N ALA A 106 10.22 7.29 -9.76
CA ALA A 106 10.51 6.95 -11.14
C ALA A 106 12.01 7.02 -11.45
N SER A 107 12.71 8.05 -10.95
CA SER A 107 14.17 8.19 -11.16
C SER A 107 14.98 7.09 -10.47
N ASN A 108 14.52 6.63 -9.30
CA ASN A 108 15.24 5.65 -8.48
C ASN A 108 14.75 4.21 -8.68
N HIS A 109 13.87 3.96 -9.67
CA HIS A 109 13.26 2.66 -9.94
C HIS A 109 12.55 2.05 -8.70
N ILE A 110 11.92 2.90 -7.89
CA ILE A 110 11.14 2.49 -6.71
C ILE A 110 9.69 2.25 -7.12
N ASN A 111 9.18 1.06 -6.82
CA ASN A 111 7.79 0.72 -7.13
C ASN A 111 6.81 1.51 -6.25
N ILE A 112 5.80 2.08 -6.90
CA ILE A 112 4.63 2.69 -6.24
C ILE A 112 3.45 1.72 -6.33
N LEU A 113 2.99 1.28 -5.16
CA LEU A 113 1.75 0.52 -5.01
C LEU A 113 0.59 1.49 -4.78
N TRP A 114 -0.47 1.37 -5.56
CA TRP A 114 -1.64 2.23 -5.45
C TRP A 114 -2.76 1.53 -4.69
N ILE A 115 -3.25 2.16 -3.63
CA ILE A 115 -4.42 1.71 -2.87
C ILE A 115 -5.60 2.66 -3.12
N SER A 116 -6.84 2.18 -3.11
CA SER A 116 -7.99 3.04 -3.40
C SER A 116 -8.28 4.10 -2.31
N SER A 117 -7.99 3.81 -1.04
CA SER A 117 -8.55 4.56 0.11
C SER A 117 -7.51 4.94 1.17
N LYS A 118 -7.44 6.23 1.53
CA LYS A 118 -6.65 6.76 2.66
C LYS A 118 -7.09 6.17 4.00
N HIS A 119 -8.38 5.85 4.12
CA HIS A 119 -8.96 5.30 5.34
C HIS A 119 -8.53 3.85 5.54
N ASP A 120 -8.54 3.04 4.49
CA ASP A 120 -8.11 1.65 4.57
C ASP A 120 -6.61 1.56 4.82
N LEU A 121 -5.84 2.47 4.23
CA LEU A 121 -4.41 2.58 4.50
C LEU A 121 -4.13 2.90 5.97
N GLY A 122 -4.83 3.89 6.55
CA GLY A 122 -4.72 4.24 7.96
C GLY A 122 -5.15 3.11 8.91
N LYS A 123 -6.27 2.46 8.59
CA LYS A 123 -6.80 1.31 9.33
C LYS A 123 -5.84 0.12 9.31
N ALA A 124 -5.21 -0.17 8.16
CA ALA A 124 -4.26 -1.27 8.03
C ALA A 124 -3.03 -1.11 8.94
N VAL A 125 -2.63 0.13 9.24
CA VAL A 125 -1.45 0.44 10.07
C VAL A 125 -1.81 0.90 11.48
N ASN A 126 -3.08 0.82 11.89
CA ASN A 126 -3.58 1.29 13.18
C ASN A 126 -3.17 2.76 13.47
N LYS A 127 -3.25 3.64 12.46
CA LYS A 127 -3.09 5.10 12.63
C LYS A 127 -4.39 5.81 12.26
N TRP A 128 -4.85 6.68 13.14
CA TRP A 128 -6.10 7.43 13.01
C TRP A 128 -5.82 8.92 12.80
N PRO A 129 -6.59 9.67 11.97
CA PRO A 129 -7.78 9.25 11.23
C PRO A 129 -7.53 8.68 9.81
N ILE A 130 -6.52 9.18 9.10
CA ILE A 130 -6.20 8.78 7.73
C ILE A 130 -4.69 8.76 7.50
N VAL A 131 -4.25 7.96 6.53
CA VAL A 131 -2.88 7.97 6.03
C VAL A 131 -2.93 8.04 4.52
N SER A 132 -2.32 9.06 3.93
CA SER A 132 -2.30 9.23 2.46
C SER A 132 -1.22 8.41 1.77
N ALA A 133 -0.12 8.16 2.47
CA ALA A 133 1.05 7.54 1.91
C ALA A 133 1.85 6.80 2.99
N VAL A 134 2.46 5.69 2.61
CA VAL A 134 3.37 4.90 3.44
C VAL A 134 4.61 4.54 2.64
N ALA A 135 5.81 4.78 3.17
CA ALA A 135 7.04 4.22 2.63
C ALA A 135 7.48 3.00 3.43
N ILE A 136 7.94 1.98 2.71
CA ILE A 136 8.54 0.77 3.24
C ILE A 136 10.06 0.92 3.16
N LEU A 137 10.72 0.97 4.31
CA LEU A 137 12.18 1.02 4.42
C LEU A 137 12.82 -0.37 4.52
N ASP A 138 12.08 -1.36 5.02
CA ASP A 138 12.55 -2.74 5.13
C ASP A 138 11.35 -3.69 5.22
N TYR A 139 11.24 -4.60 4.26
CA TYR A 139 10.19 -5.63 4.22
C TYR A 139 10.72 -7.04 4.42
N ARG A 140 11.93 -7.22 4.97
CA ARG A 140 12.49 -8.56 5.21
C ARG A 140 11.56 -9.42 6.07
N GLY A 141 11.26 -10.62 5.58
CA GLY A 141 10.27 -11.56 6.12
C GLY A 141 8.85 -11.39 5.57
N ALA A 142 8.62 -10.44 4.67
CA ALA A 142 7.34 -10.19 3.98
C ALA A 142 7.49 -10.16 2.44
N GLU A 143 8.56 -10.75 1.90
CA GLU A 143 8.89 -10.81 0.48
C GLU A 143 7.84 -11.58 -0.34
N ASP A 144 7.28 -12.63 0.24
CA ASP A 144 6.16 -13.41 -0.29
C ASP A 144 4.92 -12.53 -0.49
N ALA A 145 4.56 -11.76 0.53
CA ALA A 145 3.41 -10.87 0.49
C ALA A 145 3.63 -9.68 -0.46
N TYR A 146 4.86 -9.18 -0.54
CA TYR A 146 5.25 -8.14 -1.52
C TYR A 146 5.13 -8.65 -2.95
N SER A 147 5.69 -9.83 -3.23
CA SER A 147 5.62 -10.45 -4.56
C SER A 147 4.18 -10.70 -4.99
N ALA A 148 3.34 -11.20 -4.08
CA ALA A 148 1.92 -11.39 -4.33
C ALA A 148 1.22 -10.05 -4.64
N ALA A 149 1.46 -9.00 -3.84
CA ALA A 149 0.88 -7.68 -4.08
C ALA A 149 1.29 -7.08 -5.42
N MET A 150 2.57 -7.18 -5.79
CA MET A 150 3.09 -6.72 -7.08
C MET A 150 2.47 -7.49 -8.26
N GLN A 151 2.33 -8.81 -8.13
CA GLN A 151 1.71 -9.65 -9.16
C GLN A 151 0.23 -9.28 -9.35
N THR A 152 -0.53 -9.18 -8.25
CA THR A 152 -1.93 -8.77 -8.28
C THR A 152 -2.07 -7.37 -8.90
N LEU A 153 -1.22 -6.42 -8.51
CA LEU A 153 -1.28 -5.07 -9.07
C LEU A 153 -0.94 -5.06 -10.57
N THR A 154 0.06 -5.81 -11.00
CA THR A 154 0.45 -5.91 -12.43
C THR A 154 -0.67 -6.50 -13.27
N ASN A 155 -1.31 -7.57 -12.79
CA ASN A 155 -2.45 -8.18 -13.46
C ASN A 155 -3.63 -7.20 -13.53
N PHE A 156 -3.91 -6.48 -12.44
CA PHE A 156 -4.98 -5.50 -12.39
C PHE A 156 -4.75 -4.37 -13.40
N MET A 157 -3.52 -3.82 -13.45
CA MET A 157 -3.15 -2.79 -14.43
C MET A 157 -3.22 -3.29 -15.87
N ALA A 158 -2.87 -4.55 -16.13
CA ALA A 158 -3.01 -5.16 -17.44
C ALA A 158 -4.49 -5.24 -17.87
N CYS A 159 -5.38 -5.66 -16.96
CA CYS A 159 -6.83 -5.68 -17.20
C CYS A 159 -7.38 -4.28 -17.52
N CYS A 160 -6.97 -3.24 -16.79
CA CYS A 160 -7.39 -1.86 -17.07
C CYS A 160 -6.97 -1.40 -18.48
N ARG A 161 -5.71 -1.65 -18.88
CA ARG A 161 -5.22 -1.28 -20.21
C ARG A 161 -5.99 -1.97 -21.34
N ILE A 162 -6.38 -3.24 -21.14
CA ILE A 162 -7.17 -3.99 -22.12
C ILE A 162 -8.59 -3.40 -22.25
N ALA A 163 -9.20 -3.02 -21.13
CA ALA A 163 -10.51 -2.38 -21.13
C ALA A 163 -10.49 -1.06 -21.93
N ASP A 164 -9.48 -0.22 -21.68
CA ASP A 164 -9.31 1.07 -22.39
C ASP A 164 -9.18 0.90 -23.92
N HIS A 165 -8.49 -0.16 -24.37
CA HIS A 165 -8.36 -0.46 -25.80
C HIS A 165 -9.65 -1.00 -26.43
N THR A 166 -10.46 -1.73 -25.67
CA THR A 166 -11.71 -2.32 -26.18
C THR A 166 -12.76 -1.23 -26.45
N ASP A 167 -12.86 -0.23 -25.57
CA ASP A 167 -13.81 0.87 -25.72
C ASP A 167 -13.49 1.76 -26.95
N GLN A 168 -12.20 1.91 -27.31
CA GLN A 168 -11.79 2.65 -28.52
C GLN A 168 -12.26 2.01 -29.82
N SER A 169 -12.42 0.68 -29.87
CA SER A 169 -12.87 -0.02 -31.09
C SER A 169 -14.30 0.34 -31.50
N SER A 170 -15.11 0.89 -30.58
CA SER A 170 -16.50 1.28 -30.85
C SER A 170 -16.66 2.68 -31.46
N LEU A 171 -15.59 3.48 -31.57
CA LEU A 171 -15.62 4.84 -32.13
C LEU A 171 -15.32 4.91 -33.64
N PHE A 172 -15.06 3.78 -34.29
CA PHE A 172 -14.73 3.69 -35.73
C PHE A 172 -15.78 2.92 -36.57
N ALA A 173 -17.00 2.76 -36.06
CA ALA A 173 -18.16 2.28 -36.83
C ALA A 173 -19.15 3.43 -37.07
#